data_AF-A0A819FR47-F1
#
_entry.id   AF-A0A819FR47-F1
#
_cell.length_a   1.000
_cell.length_b   1.000
_cell.length_c   1.000
_cell.angle_alpha   90.00
_cell.angle_beta   90.00
_cell.angle_gamma   90.00
#
_symmetry.space_group_name_H-M   'P 1'
#
loop_
_entity.id
_entity.type
_entity.pdbx_description
1 polymer ?
#
loop_
_entity_poly.entity_id
_entity_poly.type
_entity_poly.pdbx_seq_one_letter_code
_entity_poly.pdbx_strand_id
1 'polypeptide(L)' 'MLESVRRFFKFIHWLYLQYLLNTALYMLEPWERALFSAFLFAIISTALYSAFVFLPHHVRSMIQFYS' A
#
# COMPACT_ATOMS: atom_id res chain seq x y z
N MET A 1 26.81 2.31 13.65
CA MET A 1 26.54 0.95 14.17
C MET A 1 25.08 0.78 14.60
N LEU A 2 24.54 1.65 15.45
CA LEU A 2 23.13 1.59 15.91
C LEU A 2 22.08 1.65 14.80
N GLU A 3 22.29 2.47 13.75
CA GLU A 3 21.38 2.54 12.59
C GLU A 3 21.25 1.21 11.84
N SER A 4 22.34 0.46 11.70
CA SER A 4 22.32 -0.84 11.02
C SER A 4 21.56 -1.87 11.84
N VAL A 5 21.72 -1.86 13.16
CA VAL A 5 20.97 -2.73 14.09
C VAL A 5 19.47 -2.41 14.04
N ARG A 6 19.10 -1.12 14.02
CA ARG A 6 17.71 -0.69 13.89
C ARG A 6 17.08 -1.15 12.57
N ARG A 7 17.80 -1.00 11.45
CA ARG A 7 17.35 -1.50 10.14
C ARG A 7 17.15 -3.02 10.14
N PHE A 8 18.04 -3.76 10.78
CA PHE A 8 17.93 -5.21 10.91
C PHE A 8 16.67 -5.63 11.69
N PHE A 9 16.41 -5.03 12.85
CA PHE A 9 15.18 -5.31 13.60
C PHE A 9 13.92 -4.90 12.84
N LYS A 10 13.94 -3.78 12.10
CA LYS A 10 12.81 -3.39 11.25
C LYS A 10 12.54 -4.42 10.16
N PHE A 11 13.60 -4.98 9.57
CA PHE A 11 13.48 -6.06 8.57
C PHE A 11 12.91 -7.34 9.18
N ILE A 12 13.40 -7.77 10.35
CA ILE A 12 12.83 -8.93 11.06
C ILE A 12 11.36 -8.70 11.43
N HIS A 13 11.03 -7.51 11.93
CA HIS A 13 9.65 -7.17 12.26
C HIS A 13 8.75 -7.21 11.02
N TRP A 14 9.23 -6.70 9.88
CA TRP A 14 8.52 -6.79 8.62
C TRP A 14 8.30 -8.24 8.17
N LEU A 15 9.31 -9.11 8.31
CA LEU A 15 9.17 -10.54 8.03
C LEU A 15 8.13 -11.22 8.94
N TYR A 16 8.11 -10.87 10.23
CA TYR A 16 7.13 -11.37 11.19
C TYR A 16 5.70 -10.97 10.80
N LEU A 17 5.50 -9.70 10.42
CA LEU A 17 4.20 -9.22 9.95
C LEU A 17 3.77 -9.92 8.66
N GLN A 18 4.69 -10.15 7.72
CA GLN A 18 4.40 -10.86 6.48
C GLN A 18 4.01 -12.32 6.74
N TYR A 19 4.70 -12.99 7.67
CA TYR A 19 4.34 -14.34 8.10
C TYR A 19 2.93 -14.40 8.70
N LEU A 20 2.62 -13.46 9.60
CA LEU A 20 1.32 -13.39 10.24
C LEU A 20 0.20 -13.14 9.21
N LEU A 21 0.42 -12.22 8.28
CA LEU A 21 -0.52 -11.92 7.19
C LEU A 21 -0.75 -13.15 6.30
N ASN A 22 0.31 -13.83 5.88
CA ASN A 22 0.20 -15.00 5.02
C ASN A 22 -0.50 -16.17 5.73
N THR A 23 -0.19 -16.36 7.02
CA THR A 23 -0.86 -17.38 7.84
C THR A 23 -2.35 -17.07 7.99
N ALA A 24 -2.72 -15.82 8.25
CA ALA A 24 -4.12 -15.40 8.31
C ALA A 24 -4.84 -15.64 6.97
N LEU A 25 -4.21 -15.27 5.85
CA LEU A 25 -4.77 -15.46 4.51
C LEU A 25 -4.93 -16.94 4.12
N TYR A 26 -4.11 -17.83 4.68
CA TYR A 26 -4.22 -19.27 4.48
C TYR A 26 -5.39 -19.90 5.26
N MET A 27 -5.81 -19.28 6.37
CA MET A 27 -6.96 -19.77 7.15
C MET A 27 -8.31 -19.44 6.50
N LEU A 28 -8.33 -18.51 5.54
CA LEU A 28 -9.53 -18.14 4.79
C LEU A 28 -9.87 -19.20 3.75
N GLU A 29 -11.17 -19.34 3.47
CA GLU A 29 -11.62 -20.21 2.38
C GLU A 29 -11.14 -19.68 1.02
N PRO A 30 -11.06 -20.54 -0.02
CA PRO A 30 -10.55 -20.14 -1.33
C PRO A 30 -11.30 -18.96 -1.95
N TRP A 31 -12.61 -18.85 -1.69
CA TRP A 31 -13.43 -17.76 -2.20
C TRP A 31 -13.21 -16.45 -1.42
N GLU A 32 -13.07 -16.52 -0.09
CA GLU A 32 -12.80 -15.35 0.76
C GLU A 32 -11.44 -14.72 0.43
N ARG A 33 -10.43 -15.57 0.17
CA ARG A 33 -9.12 -15.12 -0.29
C ARG A 33 -9.20 -14.36 -1.62
N ALA A 34 -10.06 -14.80 -2.54
CA ALA A 34 -10.28 -14.13 -3.81
C ALA A 34 -10.96 -12.76 -3.61
N LEU A 35 -11.96 -12.67 -2.71
CA LEU A 35 -12.59 -11.40 -2.36
C LEU A 35 -11.64 -10.42 -1.70
N PHE A 36 -10.81 -10.87 -0.77
CA PHE A 36 -9.80 -10.01 -0.12
C PHE A 36 -8.84 -9.42 -1.16
N SER A 37 -8.38 -10.25 -2.10
CA SER A 37 -7.51 -9.82 -3.19
C SER A 37 -8.22 -8.80 -4.10
N ALA A 38 -9.48 -9.04 -4.48
CA ALA A 38 -10.29 -8.11 -5.27
C ALA A 38 -10.51 -6.77 -4.55
N PHE A 39 -10.76 -6.80 -3.24
CA PHE A 39 -10.91 -5.62 -2.41
C PHE A 39 -9.62 -4.79 -2.35
N LEU A 40 -8.46 -5.43 -2.18
CA LEU A 40 -7.16 -4.75 -2.26
C LEU A 40 -6.95 -4.09 -3.63
N PHE A 41 -7.26 -4.79 -4.72
CA PHE A 41 -7.20 -4.21 -6.06
C PHE A 41 -8.13 -3.01 -6.23
N ALA A 42 -9.35 -3.06 -5.68
CA ALA A 42 -10.29 -1.95 -5.72
C ALA A 42 -9.75 -0.72 -4.96
N ILE A 43 -9.15 -0.91 -3.78
CA ILE A 43 -8.53 0.17 -3.02
C ILE A 43 -7.37 0.79 -3.80
N ILE A 44 -6.47 -0.03 -4.34
CA ILE A 44 -5.32 0.44 -5.12
C ILE A 44 -5.80 1.20 -6.36
N SER A 45 -6.79 0.66 -7.07
CA SER A 45 -7.39 1.31 -8.24
C SER A 45 -8.00 2.66 -7.89
N THR A 46 -8.73 2.75 -6.78
CA THR A 46 -9.35 4.00 -6.31
C THR A 46 -8.30 5.03 -5.89
N ALA A 47 -7.24 4.59 -5.21
CA ALA A 47 -6.12 5.45 -4.82
C ALA A 47 -5.36 5.98 -6.04
N LEU A 48 -5.09 5.13 -7.03
CA LEU A 48 -4.47 5.54 -8.29
C LEU A 48 -5.36 6.50 -9.06
N TYR A 49 -6.65 6.18 -9.22
CA TYR A 49 -7.62 7.05 -9.89
C TYR A 49 -7.65 8.43 -9.23
N SER A 50 -7.73 8.47 -7.90
CA SER A 50 -7.68 9.72 -7.15
C SER A 50 -6.37 10.46 -7.41
N ALA A 51 -5.21 9.80 -7.31
CA ALA A 51 -3.93 10.42 -7.57
C ALA A 51 -3.86 11.01 -9.00
N PHE A 52 -4.30 10.28 -10.01
CA PHE A 52 -4.34 10.74 -11.40
C PHE A 52 -5.33 11.88 -11.64
N VAL A 53 -6.42 11.97 -10.89
CA VAL A 53 -7.38 13.08 -11.02
C VAL A 53 -6.88 14.32 -10.28
N PHE A 54 -6.39 14.17 -9.05
CA PHE A 54 -5.97 15.29 -8.20
C PHE A 54 -4.63 15.89 -8.64
N LEU A 55 -3.63 15.09 -9.01
CA LEU A 55 -2.31 15.59 -9.40
C LEU A 55 -2.34 16.60 -10.57
N PRO A 56 -2.94 16.32 -11.74
CA PRO A 56 -2.96 17.28 -12.85
C PRO A 56 -3.80 18.51 -12.52
N HIS A 57 -4.85 18.36 -11.71
CA HIS A 57 -5.64 19.49 -11.24
C HIS A 57 -4.78 20.44 -10.40
N HIS A 58 -4.04 19.92 -9.41
CA HIS A 58 -3.14 20.72 -8.59
C HIS A 58 -2.00 21.33 -9.40
N VAL A 59 -1.40 20.60 -10.35
CA VAL A 59 -0.34 21.13 -11.22
C VAL A 59 -0.86 22.31 -12.05
N ARG A 60 -2.06 22.21 -12.64
CA ARG A 60 -2.65 23.32 -13.39
C ARG A 60 -2.90 24.55 -12.53
N SER A 61 -3.44 24.36 -11.32
CA SER A 61 -3.67 25.48 -10.38
C SER A 61 -2.36 26.16 -9.99
N MET A 62 -1.29 25.40 -9.76
CA MET A 62 0.04 25.97 -9.47
C MET A 62 0.57 26.78 -10.65
N ILE A 63 0.49 26.24 -11.88
CA ILE A 63 0.95 26.95 -13.09
C ILE A 63 0.21 28.29 -13.26
N GLN A 64 -1.11 28.29 -13.10
CA GLN A 64 -1.93 29.51 -13.22
C GLN A 64 -1.66 30.55 -12.11
N PHE A 65 -1.20 30.11 -10.94
CA PHE A 65 -0.82 31.02 -9.86
C PHE A 65 0.52 31.72 -10.12
N TYR A 66 1.44 31.04 -10.80
CA TYR A 66 2.78 31.57 -11.11
C TYR A 66 2.87 32.34 -12.44
N SER A 67 1.89 32.19 -13.35
CA SER A 67 1.77 32.93 -14.62
C SER A 67 1.08 34.26 -14.44
#